data_AF-A0A535EL34-F1
#
_entry.id   AF-A0A535EL34-F1
#
_cell.length_a   1.000
_cell.length_b   1.000
_cell.length_c   1.000
_cell.angle_alpha   90.00
_cell.angle_beta   90.00
_cell.angle_gamma   90.00
#
_symmetry.space_group_name_H-M   'P 1'
#
loop_
_entity.id
_entity.type
_entity.pdbx_description
1 polymer ?
#
loop_
_entity_poly.entity_id
_entity_poly.type
_entity_poly.pdbx_seq_one_letter_code
_entity_poly.pdbx_strand_id
1 'polypeptide(L)'
;MDITHAGDFITVSWNHNFNHVKDSLLGHSDSNGSEDTGHLRVTYHHNWYDNTKERHPRVRFGDPVHVYDNYVLNADYGIASTENGGVLAEDNVFENVTNACFSASGFADSGPGRLVAVNNQPINSGACETNGTVAAIPYTFHLDDVSVVKAMVMAGAGAGHTGQ
;
A
#
# COMPACT_ATOMS: atom_id res chain seq x y z
N MET A 1 6.11 -10.04 -2.28
CA MET A 1 6.56 -9.99 -0.88
C MET A 1 5.38 -10.22 0.04
N ASP A 2 5.44 -11.24 0.89
CA ASP A 2 4.36 -11.53 1.84
C ASP A 2 4.84 -11.33 3.28
N ILE A 3 4.05 -10.62 4.08
CA ILE A 3 4.27 -10.41 5.51
C ILE A 3 3.03 -10.96 6.24
N THR A 4 3.22 -12.02 7.00
CA THR A 4 2.14 -12.83 7.56
C THR A 4 2.51 -13.30 8.96
N HIS A 5 1.58 -13.95 9.66
CA HIS A 5 1.82 -14.55 10.98
C HIS A 5 2.42 -13.55 11.96
N ALA A 6 1.69 -12.45 12.19
CA ALA A 6 2.08 -11.37 13.09
C ALA A 6 3.47 -10.74 12.79
N GLY A 7 3.95 -10.79 11.54
CA GLY A 7 5.12 -10.01 11.12
C GLY A 7 4.90 -8.51 11.31
N ASP A 8 5.72 -7.86 12.12
CA ASP A 8 5.38 -6.56 12.71
C ASP A 8 6.58 -5.61 12.75
N PHE A 9 6.30 -4.30 12.78
CA PHE A 9 7.30 -3.22 12.77
C PHE A 9 8.26 -3.28 11.57
N ILE A 10 7.70 -3.42 10.36
CA ILE A 10 8.48 -3.54 9.13
C ILE A 10 8.38 -2.24 8.32
N THR A 11 9.48 -1.85 7.68
CA THR A 11 9.50 -0.82 6.63
C THR A 11 9.94 -1.46 5.32
N VAL A 12 9.14 -1.25 4.28
CA VAL A 12 9.41 -1.65 2.90
C VAL A 12 9.62 -0.38 2.10
N SER A 13 10.87 -0.09 1.75
CA SER A 13 11.20 1.19 1.12
C SER A 13 12.17 1.08 -0.05
N TRP A 14 12.00 1.96 -1.04
CA TRP A 14 12.91 2.08 -2.18
C TRP A 14 13.14 0.78 -2.97
N ASN A 15 12.11 -0.07 -3.04
CA ASN A 15 12.14 -1.30 -3.81
C ASN A 15 11.57 -1.07 -5.21
N HIS A 16 12.14 -1.73 -6.21
CA HIS A 16 11.56 -1.82 -7.55
C HIS A 16 11.03 -3.23 -7.77
N ASN A 17 9.72 -3.35 -7.81
CA ASN A 17 8.97 -4.57 -8.05
C ASN A 17 8.38 -4.50 -9.44
N PHE A 18 8.64 -5.49 -10.29
CA PHE A 18 8.22 -5.42 -11.70
C PHE A 18 7.76 -6.76 -12.28
N ASN A 19 6.86 -6.69 -13.27
CA ASN A 19 6.39 -7.84 -14.05
C ASN A 19 5.88 -9.02 -13.19
N HIS A 20 5.00 -8.73 -12.23
CA HIS A 20 4.42 -9.72 -11.33
C HIS A 20 2.90 -9.60 -11.26
N VAL A 21 2.18 -10.68 -10.91
CA VAL A 21 0.72 -10.59 -10.78
C VAL A 21 0.33 -10.12 -9.39
N LYS A 22 0.78 -10.82 -8.34
CA LYS A 22 0.35 -10.61 -6.94
C LYS A 22 1.53 -10.12 -6.12
N ASP A 23 1.74 -8.81 -6.02
CA ASP A 23 2.99 -8.26 -5.51
C ASP A 23 3.14 -8.36 -3.99
N SER A 24 2.36 -7.63 -3.19
CA SER A 24 2.52 -7.59 -1.73
C SER A 24 1.29 -7.92 -0.91
N LEU A 25 1.34 -9.04 -0.16
CA LEU A 25 0.29 -9.44 0.79
C LEU A 25 0.71 -9.15 2.24
N LEU A 26 -0.16 -8.49 3.00
CA LEU A 26 -0.03 -8.26 4.43
C LEU A 26 -1.21 -8.92 5.15
N GLY A 27 -0.94 -10.06 5.80
CA GLY A 27 -1.97 -10.94 6.37
C GLY A 27 -2.57 -11.92 5.35
N HIS A 28 -2.32 -13.21 5.54
CA HIS A 28 -2.56 -14.22 4.50
C HIS A 28 -4.02 -14.72 4.40
N SER A 29 -4.75 -14.73 5.51
CA SER A 29 -6.05 -15.40 5.62
C SER A 29 -7.06 -14.57 6.40
N ASP A 30 -8.30 -14.52 5.92
CA ASP A 30 -9.44 -13.86 6.58
C ASP A 30 -9.78 -14.51 7.93
N SER A 31 -9.33 -15.75 8.17
CA SER A 31 -9.56 -16.48 9.43
C SER A 31 -8.41 -16.38 10.44
N ASN A 32 -7.33 -15.66 10.13
CA ASN A 32 -6.14 -15.57 11.00
C ASN A 32 -6.16 -14.37 11.96
N GLY A 33 -7.31 -13.70 12.11
CA GLY A 33 -7.42 -12.49 12.91
C GLY A 33 -6.99 -12.64 14.37
N SER A 34 -7.08 -13.84 14.96
CA SER A 34 -6.64 -14.08 16.34
C SER A 34 -5.12 -13.91 16.54
N GLU A 35 -4.33 -14.16 15.50
CA GLU A 35 -2.88 -13.98 15.50
C GLU A 35 -2.51 -12.59 14.97
N ASP A 36 -3.14 -12.14 13.89
CA ASP A 36 -2.71 -10.94 13.17
C ASP A 36 -3.26 -9.62 13.78
N THR A 37 -4.35 -9.65 14.54
CA THR A 37 -4.93 -8.43 15.15
C THR A 37 -3.99 -7.86 16.21
N GLY A 38 -3.65 -6.58 16.07
CA GLY A 38 -2.68 -5.89 16.94
C GLY A 38 -1.22 -5.99 16.47
N HIS A 39 -0.98 -6.67 15.36
CA HIS A 39 0.30 -6.77 14.67
C HIS A 39 0.22 -6.15 13.27
N LEU A 40 1.12 -6.57 12.37
CA LEU A 40 1.14 -6.16 10.96
C LEU A 40 1.27 -4.64 10.78
N ARG A 41 1.99 -3.96 11.68
CA ARG A 41 2.30 -2.53 11.52
C ARG A 41 3.44 -2.39 10.54
N VAL A 42 3.09 -2.06 9.31
CA VAL A 42 4.03 -1.98 8.19
C VAL A 42 3.94 -0.62 7.52
N THR A 43 5.09 -0.11 7.12
CA THR A 43 5.23 1.10 6.32
C THR A 43 5.72 0.73 4.92
N TYR A 44 5.06 1.21 3.89
CA TYR A 44 5.47 1.07 2.49
C TYR A 44 5.72 2.47 1.93
N HIS A 45 6.97 2.80 1.58
CA HIS A 45 7.24 4.09 0.98
C HIS A 45 8.27 4.09 -0.13
N HIS A 46 8.12 5.00 -1.09
CA HIS A 46 9.08 5.17 -2.18
C HIS A 46 9.34 3.90 -2.99
N ASN A 47 8.39 2.97 -3.02
CA ASN A 47 8.49 1.76 -3.82
C ASN A 47 7.96 2.03 -5.24
N TRP A 48 8.61 1.43 -6.22
CA TRP A 48 8.17 1.41 -7.61
C TRP A 48 7.51 0.07 -7.92
N TYR A 49 6.22 0.10 -8.19
CA TYR A 49 5.42 -1.03 -8.64
C TYR A 49 5.19 -0.91 -10.16
N ASP A 50 6.05 -1.56 -10.93
CA ASP A 50 6.20 -1.39 -12.37
C ASP A 50 5.61 -2.57 -13.16
N ASN A 51 4.41 -2.38 -13.71
CA ASN A 51 3.69 -3.44 -14.42
C ASN A 51 3.41 -4.66 -13.52
N THR A 52 3.14 -4.40 -12.24
CA THR A 52 2.63 -5.41 -11.29
C THR A 52 1.11 -5.30 -11.19
N LYS A 53 0.38 -6.41 -11.34
CA LYS A 53 -1.08 -6.36 -11.56
C LYS A 53 -1.90 -6.05 -10.33
N GLU A 54 -1.51 -6.57 -9.18
CA GLU A 54 -2.33 -6.59 -7.98
C GLU A 54 -1.48 -6.48 -6.71
N ARG A 55 -2.09 -5.97 -5.63
CA ARG A 55 -1.60 -5.97 -4.24
C ARG A 55 -0.43 -5.01 -3.97
N HIS A 56 -0.74 -3.72 -3.78
CA HIS A 56 0.27 -2.67 -3.55
C HIS A 56 0.04 -1.83 -2.28
N PRO A 57 -0.10 -2.39 -1.06
CA PRO A 57 -0.28 -3.80 -0.70
C PRO A 57 -1.78 -4.21 -0.62
N ARG A 58 -2.05 -5.51 -0.46
CA ARG A 58 -3.35 -6.00 0.07
C ARG A 58 -3.20 -6.32 1.56
N VAL A 59 -3.99 -5.65 2.39
CA VAL A 59 -3.90 -5.63 3.85
C VAL A 59 -5.10 -6.30 4.50
N ARG A 60 -4.82 -7.09 5.54
CA ARG A 60 -5.79 -7.61 6.51
C ARG A 60 -5.33 -7.33 7.92
N PHE A 61 -6.26 -6.99 8.81
CA PHE A 61 -6.09 -6.77 10.27
C PHE A 61 -5.09 -5.70 10.73
N GLY A 62 -4.01 -5.44 10.00
CA GLY A 62 -3.00 -4.46 10.38
C GLY A 62 -3.58 -3.06 10.53
N ASP A 63 -3.31 -2.42 11.67
CA ASP A 63 -3.73 -1.05 11.97
C ASP A 63 -2.77 -0.43 13.01
N PRO A 64 -2.03 0.64 12.68
CA PRO A 64 -2.00 1.30 11.37
C PRO A 64 -1.05 0.63 10.37
N VAL A 65 -1.42 0.67 9.09
CA VAL A 65 -0.52 0.46 7.94
C VAL A 65 -0.39 1.78 7.20
N HIS A 66 0.84 2.19 6.91
CA HIS A 66 1.12 3.47 6.25
C HIS A 66 1.70 3.23 4.87
N VAL A 67 1.07 3.76 3.83
CA VAL A 67 1.45 3.58 2.44
C VAL A 67 1.61 4.97 1.84
N TYR A 68 2.83 5.43 1.62
CA TYR A 68 3.06 6.80 1.15
C TYR A 68 4.18 6.95 0.12
N ASP A 69 4.11 7.97 -0.74
CA ASP A 69 5.11 8.28 -1.76
C ASP A 69 5.49 7.07 -2.65
N ASN A 70 4.57 6.12 -2.88
CA ASN A 70 4.82 5.01 -3.80
C ASN A 70 4.35 5.36 -5.22
N TYR A 71 4.99 4.75 -6.22
CA TYR A 71 4.58 4.87 -7.62
C TYR A 71 4.08 3.52 -8.15
N VAL A 72 2.79 3.46 -8.52
CA VAL A 72 2.14 2.28 -9.09
C VAL A 72 1.82 2.53 -10.56
N LEU A 73 2.32 1.67 -11.45
CA LEU A 73 2.16 1.78 -12.90
C LEU A 73 1.53 0.52 -13.50
N ASN A 74 0.47 0.70 -14.31
CA ASN A 74 -0.17 -0.33 -15.14
C ASN A 74 -0.73 -1.54 -14.35
N ALA A 75 -1.50 -1.26 -13.30
CA ALA A 75 -2.08 -2.26 -12.39
C ALA A 75 -3.61 -2.40 -12.54
N ASP A 76 -4.14 -3.57 -12.18
CA ASP A 76 -5.59 -3.77 -12.06
C ASP A 76 -6.10 -3.07 -10.79
N TYR A 77 -5.33 -3.14 -9.70
CA TYR A 77 -5.55 -2.29 -8.53
C TYR A 77 -4.28 -1.96 -7.74
N GLY A 78 -4.32 -0.85 -7.02
CA GLY A 78 -3.27 -0.42 -6.10
C GLY A 78 -3.41 -1.07 -4.73
N ILE A 79 -3.89 -0.29 -3.76
CA ILE A 79 -4.01 -0.67 -2.35
C ILE A 79 -5.35 -1.38 -2.12
N ALA A 80 -5.38 -2.43 -1.30
CA ALA A 80 -6.63 -3.01 -0.82
C ALA A 80 -6.60 -3.16 0.70
N SER A 81 -7.50 -2.48 1.40
CA SER A 81 -7.72 -2.65 2.84
C SER A 81 -8.92 -3.56 3.05
N THR A 82 -8.71 -4.69 3.73
CA THR A 82 -9.71 -5.74 3.95
C THR A 82 -9.67 -6.22 5.40
N GLU A 83 -10.69 -6.97 5.83
CA GLU A 83 -10.73 -7.60 7.17
C GLU A 83 -10.37 -6.63 8.31
N ASN A 84 -11.05 -5.47 8.33
CA ASN A 84 -10.85 -4.39 9.31
C ASN A 84 -9.43 -3.80 9.40
N GLY A 85 -8.55 -4.08 8.42
CA GLY A 85 -7.27 -3.39 8.28
C GLY A 85 -7.45 -1.87 8.23
N GLY A 86 -6.50 -1.12 8.79
CA GLY A 86 -6.48 0.34 8.79
C GLY A 86 -5.31 0.87 7.96
N VAL A 87 -5.58 1.39 6.77
CA VAL A 87 -4.54 1.89 5.85
C VAL A 87 -4.63 3.40 5.68
N LEU A 88 -3.55 4.10 6.00
CA LEU A 88 -3.36 5.50 5.63
C LEU A 88 -2.56 5.54 4.32
N ALA A 89 -3.19 6.02 3.25
CA ALA A 89 -2.62 6.12 1.92
C ALA A 89 -2.38 7.60 1.56
N GLU A 90 -1.12 8.06 1.55
CA GLU A 90 -0.78 9.47 1.37
C GLU A 90 0.20 9.69 0.21
N ASP A 91 -0.03 10.69 -0.64
CA ASP A 91 0.95 11.11 -1.66
C ASP A 91 1.46 10.00 -2.61
N ASN A 92 0.68 8.93 -2.81
CA ASN A 92 1.02 7.90 -3.79
C ASN A 92 0.59 8.33 -5.19
N VAL A 93 1.40 7.96 -6.19
CA VAL A 93 1.08 8.15 -7.61
C VAL A 93 0.54 6.84 -8.19
N PHE A 94 -0.67 6.89 -8.73
CA PHE A 94 -1.30 5.76 -9.43
C PHE A 94 -1.46 6.09 -10.90
N GLU A 95 -0.70 5.43 -11.78
CA GLU A 95 -0.73 5.65 -13.23
C GLU A 95 -1.23 4.44 -14.00
N ASN A 96 -2.30 4.64 -14.77
CA ASN A 96 -3.00 3.58 -15.51
C ASN A 96 -3.42 2.42 -14.58
N VAL A 97 -3.97 2.75 -13.42
CA VAL A 97 -4.45 1.78 -12.42
C VAL A 97 -5.97 1.74 -12.45
N THR A 98 -6.57 0.58 -12.71
CA THR A 98 -8.04 0.51 -12.88
C THR A 98 -8.77 0.96 -11.62
N ASN A 99 -8.34 0.50 -10.43
CA ASN A 99 -8.84 0.99 -9.13
C ASN A 99 -7.66 1.30 -8.20
N ALA A 100 -7.45 2.57 -7.84
CA ALA A 100 -6.31 2.95 -7.01
C ALA A 100 -6.38 2.33 -5.61
N CYS A 101 -7.58 2.31 -4.99
CA CYS A 101 -7.78 1.67 -3.69
C CYS A 101 -9.13 0.96 -3.54
N PHE A 102 -9.14 -0.16 -2.81
CA PHE A 102 -10.34 -0.82 -2.27
C PHE A 102 -10.41 -0.70 -0.74
N SER A 103 -11.61 -0.49 -0.19
CA SER A 103 -11.82 -0.55 1.26
C SER A 103 -13.27 -0.84 1.66
N ALA A 104 -14.17 0.13 1.48
CA ALA A 104 -15.56 0.09 1.95
C ALA A 104 -16.35 -1.11 1.43
N SER A 105 -16.08 -1.52 0.19
CA SER A 105 -16.75 -2.62 -0.47
C SER A 105 -16.16 -4.00 -0.13
N GLY A 106 -15.04 -4.05 0.61
CA GLY A 106 -14.20 -5.24 0.68
C GLY A 106 -13.41 -5.45 -0.61
N PHE A 107 -12.89 -6.65 -0.80
CA PHE A 107 -12.26 -7.03 -2.06
C PHE A 107 -12.26 -8.56 -2.25
N ALA A 108 -12.74 -9.01 -3.41
CA ALA A 108 -13.05 -10.41 -3.67
C ALA A 108 -13.96 -10.99 -2.57
N ASP A 109 -13.58 -12.12 -1.97
CA ASP A 109 -14.35 -12.74 -0.89
C ASP A 109 -14.08 -12.14 0.50
N SER A 110 -13.10 -11.23 0.63
CA SER A 110 -12.75 -10.63 1.92
C SER A 110 -13.64 -9.43 2.24
N GLY A 111 -14.02 -9.33 3.50
CA GLY A 111 -14.81 -8.24 4.05
C GLY A 111 -14.10 -6.88 4.04
N PRO A 112 -14.84 -5.81 4.38
CA PRO A 112 -14.35 -4.44 4.29
C PRO A 112 -13.19 -4.15 5.25
N GLY A 113 -12.30 -3.26 4.81
CA GLY A 113 -11.33 -2.59 5.66
C GLY A 113 -11.66 -1.12 5.86
N ARG A 114 -10.69 -0.40 6.43
CA ARG A 114 -10.69 1.05 6.62
C ARG A 114 -9.51 1.64 5.86
N LEU A 115 -9.76 2.72 5.15
CA LEU A 115 -8.73 3.42 4.39
C LEU A 115 -9.01 4.92 4.39
N VAL A 116 -7.98 5.69 4.76
CA VAL A 116 -7.95 7.15 4.62
C VAL A 116 -6.98 7.48 3.50
N ALA A 117 -7.43 8.28 2.53
CA ALA A 117 -6.63 8.71 1.40
C ALA A 117 -6.35 10.21 1.48
N VAL A 118 -5.08 10.62 1.41
CA VAL A 118 -4.65 12.02 1.47
C VAL A 118 -3.76 12.32 0.26
N ASN A 119 -4.13 13.31 -0.55
CA ASN A 119 -3.31 13.85 -1.64
C ASN A 119 -2.68 12.84 -2.65
N ASN A 120 -3.22 11.62 -2.76
CA ASN A 120 -2.79 10.69 -3.80
C ASN A 120 -3.09 11.24 -5.21
N GLN A 121 -2.20 10.99 -6.16
CA GLN A 121 -2.31 11.48 -7.54
C GLN A 121 -2.72 10.34 -8.50
N PRO A 122 -3.98 10.31 -8.95
CA PRO A 122 -4.39 9.44 -10.04
C PRO A 122 -4.05 10.06 -11.41
N ILE A 123 -3.32 9.31 -12.24
CA ILE A 123 -3.05 9.60 -13.66
C ILE A 123 -3.70 8.50 -14.49
N ASN A 124 -4.80 8.82 -15.19
CA ASN A 124 -5.61 7.82 -15.93
C ASN A 124 -6.02 6.61 -15.06
N SER A 125 -6.34 6.85 -13.79
CA SER A 125 -6.61 5.81 -12.80
C SER A 125 -7.97 6.00 -12.13
N GLY A 126 -8.56 4.91 -11.66
CA GLY A 126 -9.75 4.95 -10.82
C GLY A 126 -9.48 5.61 -9.46
N ALA A 127 -10.54 6.03 -8.78
CA ALA A 127 -10.44 6.65 -7.46
C ALA A 127 -10.06 5.65 -6.37
N CYS A 128 -9.65 6.16 -5.21
CA CYS A 128 -9.52 5.35 -4.00
C CYS A 128 -10.84 5.28 -3.24
N GLU A 129 -11.33 4.06 -2.97
CA GLU A 129 -12.38 3.86 -1.98
C GLU A 129 -11.84 4.19 -0.58
N THR A 130 -12.57 4.98 0.18
CA THR A 130 -12.23 5.35 1.56
C THR A 130 -13.35 4.94 2.52
N ASN A 131 -12.98 4.61 3.75
CA ASN A 131 -13.92 4.22 4.79
C ASN A 131 -13.29 4.33 6.18
N GLY A 132 -14.11 4.71 7.16
CA GLY A 132 -13.74 4.67 8.58
C GLY A 132 -12.56 5.57 8.95
N THR A 133 -11.81 5.12 9.95
CA THR A 133 -10.62 5.80 10.50
C THR A 133 -9.48 4.82 10.64
N VAL A 134 -8.25 5.33 10.62
CA VAL A 134 -7.01 4.57 10.82
C VAL A 134 -6.38 5.02 12.13
N ALA A 135 -5.71 4.12 12.85
CA ALA A 135 -4.95 4.50 14.04
C ALA A 135 -3.85 5.52 13.69
N ALA A 136 -3.45 6.34 14.67
CA ALA A 136 -2.43 7.35 14.44
C ALA A 136 -1.07 6.72 14.12
N ILE A 137 -0.34 7.28 13.15
CA ILE A 137 1.03 6.87 12.84
C ILE A 137 1.94 7.28 14.01
N PRO A 138 2.63 6.33 14.68
CA PRO A 138 3.34 6.60 15.94
C PRO A 138 4.76 7.14 15.75
N TYR A 139 5.10 7.59 14.54
CA TYR A 139 6.44 8.09 14.19
C TYR A 139 6.34 9.37 13.36
N THR A 140 7.44 10.13 13.32
CA THR A 140 7.58 11.28 12.43
C THR A 140 8.01 10.82 11.04
N PHE A 141 7.45 11.43 10.00
CA PHE A 141 7.79 11.15 8.61
C PHE A 141 7.78 12.45 7.80
N HIS A 142 8.33 12.37 6.60
CA HIS A 142 8.27 13.42 5.59
C HIS A 142 7.51 12.85 4.39
N LEU A 143 6.59 13.65 3.86
CA LEU A 143 5.93 13.39 2.59
C LEU A 143 6.59 14.28 1.55
N ASP A 144 6.96 13.70 0.43
CA ASP A 144 7.42 14.46 -0.73
C ASP A 144 6.23 15.11 -1.44
N ASP A 145 6.50 16.16 -2.23
CA ASP A 145 5.45 16.71 -3.09
C ASP A 145 5.03 15.62 -4.10
N VAL A 146 3.74 15.24 -4.09
CA VAL A 146 3.23 14.15 -4.94
C VAL A 146 3.60 14.32 -6.42
N SER A 147 3.77 15.56 -6.91
CA SER A 147 4.19 15.82 -8.29
C SER A 147 5.60 15.38 -8.63
N VAL A 148 6.49 15.21 -7.63
CA VAL A 148 7.87 14.73 -7.82
C VAL A 148 8.06 13.26 -7.46
N VAL A 149 7.13 12.64 -6.72
CA VAL A 149 7.21 11.25 -6.25
C VAL A 149 7.54 10.28 -7.39
N LYS A 150 6.83 10.36 -8.53
CA LYS A 150 7.11 9.49 -9.69
C LYS A 150 8.57 9.58 -10.14
N ALA A 151 9.08 10.79 -10.34
CA ALA A 151 10.43 11.01 -10.83
C ALA A 151 11.49 10.56 -9.81
N MET A 152 11.24 10.84 -8.53
CA MET A 152 12.11 10.46 -7.43
C MET A 152 12.20 8.92 -7.30
N VAL A 153 11.06 8.25 -7.25
CA VAL A 153 10.97 6.79 -7.12
C VAL A 153 11.64 6.09 -8.31
N MET A 154 11.40 6.55 -9.55
CA MET A 154 12.06 5.99 -10.73
C MET A 154 13.59 6.16 -10.73
N ALA A 155 14.10 7.17 -10.02
CA ALA A 155 15.55 7.44 -9.95
C ALA A 155 16.25 6.69 -8.81
N GLY A 156 15.54 6.38 -7.72
CA GLY A 156 16.12 5.85 -6.48
C GLY A 156 15.72 4.43 -6.11
N ALA A 157 14.60 3.90 -6.64
CA ALA A 157 14.13 2.57 -6.25
C ALA A 157 14.91 1.45 -6.94
N GLY A 158 15.19 0.37 -6.20
CA GLY A 158 15.79 -0.85 -6.71
C GLY A 158 17.26 -1.07 -6.35
N ALA A 159 17.76 -2.25 -6.68
CA ALA A 159 19.15 -2.61 -6.41
C ALA A 159 20.12 -1.74 -7.24
N GLY A 160 21.26 -1.40 -6.65
CA GLY A 160 22.27 -0.54 -7.30
C GLY A 160 22.05 0.96 -7.11
N HIS A 161 21.00 1.36 -6.38
CA HIS A 161 20.66 2.77 -6.08
C HIS A 161 20.90 3.17 -4.61
N THR A 162 21.71 2.43 -3.86
CA THR A 162 21.94 2.70 -2.42
C THR A 162 22.80 3.95 -2.20
N GLY A 163 22.23 5.01 -1.61
CA GLY A 163 23.00 6.15 -1.08
C GLY A 163 22.42 7.55 -1.28
N GLN A 164 21.09 7.71 -1.34
CA GLN A 164 20.46 9.04 -1.28
C GLN A 164 20.17 9.44 0.16
#